data_AF-A0A644ZJ72-F1
#
_entry.id   AF-A0A644ZJ72-F1
#
_cell.length_a   1.000
_cell.length_b   1.000
_cell.length_c   1.000
_cell.angle_alpha   90.00
_cell.angle_beta   90.00
_cell.angle_gamma   90.00
#
_symmetry.space_group_name_H-M   'P 1'
#
loop_
_entity.id
_entity.type
_entity.pdbx_description
1 polymer ?
#
loop_
_entity_poly.entity_id
_entity_poly.type
_entity_poly.pdbx_seq_one_letter_code
_entity_poly.pdbx_strand_id
1 'polypeptide(L)'
;MSVFDLSKTQPEKAVENIYVGWNVETIFSYKNYMYMGTPTGMLIYSVEKPLEPKQVSSIQHVFGCDPVVVEDDIAYVTIHSGNNCGQNTNELIIIDVKDPAKPKQLVSYGMTKPKGLGIDHKTLFVCDEGLKVYNAANPLTIMANELARHEGMEGYDVIPLNNVLMMIAEDGIYQYDYSDIQNIKPLSFLPVANDSIK
;
A
#
# COMPACT_ATOMS: atom_id res chain seq x y z
N MET A 1 13.41 6.14 -12.74
CA MET A 1 13.79 6.22 -11.33
C MET A 1 15.06 7.04 -11.18
N SER A 2 15.04 8.04 -10.30
CA SER A 2 16.21 8.86 -9.94
C SER A 2 16.64 8.47 -8.52
N VAL A 3 17.94 8.36 -8.29
CA VAL A 3 18.49 8.01 -6.96
C VAL A 3 19.29 9.18 -6.43
N PHE A 4 19.06 9.54 -5.17
CA PHE A 4 19.74 10.64 -4.50
C PHE A 4 20.46 10.14 -3.25
N ASP A 5 21.70 10.58 -3.04
CA ASP A 5 22.46 10.37 -1.82
C ASP A 5 22.10 11.47 -0.81
N LEU A 6 21.65 11.06 0.38
CA LEU A 6 21.22 11.92 1.48
C LEU A 6 22.21 11.90 2.65
N SER A 7 23.41 11.34 2.48
CA SER A 7 24.45 11.29 3.53
C SER A 7 25.05 12.67 3.86
N LYS A 8 24.85 13.66 2.98
CA LYS A 8 25.29 15.04 3.14
C LYS A 8 24.09 15.97 3.37
N THR A 9 24.38 17.21 3.78
CA THR A 9 23.38 18.26 4.01
C THR A 9 22.63 18.69 2.74
N GLN A 10 23.21 18.47 1.56
CA GLN A 10 22.57 18.70 0.27
C GLN A 10 22.40 17.36 -0.46
N PRO A 11 21.17 16.98 -0.85
CA PRO A 11 20.94 15.80 -1.67
C PRO A 11 21.70 15.90 -3.00
N GLU A 12 22.46 14.87 -3.33
CA GLU A 12 23.20 14.77 -4.60
C GLU A 12 22.59 13.66 -5.45
N LYS A 13 22.37 13.90 -6.76
CA LYS A 13 21.95 12.83 -7.68
C LYS A 13 23.09 11.81 -7.77
N ALA A 14 22.85 10.58 -7.31
CA ALA A 14 23.90 9.58 -7.13
C ALA A 14 24.28 8.86 -8.43
N VAL A 15 23.30 8.63 -9.31
CA VAL A 15 23.46 7.91 -10.58
C VAL A 15 22.55 8.50 -11.65
N GLU A 16 22.79 8.14 -12.91
CA GLU A 16 21.88 8.48 -14.00
C GLU A 16 20.50 7.82 -13.86
N ASN A 17 19.50 8.36 -14.55
CA ASN A 17 18.14 7.86 -14.43
C ASN A 17 18.06 6.39 -14.85
N ILE A 18 17.58 5.55 -13.94
CA ILE A 18 17.33 4.14 -14.18
C ILE A 18 15.97 4.02 -14.84
N TYR A 19 15.92 3.41 -16.03
CA TYR A 19 14.65 3.16 -16.72
C TYR A 19 13.84 2.09 -15.99
N VAL A 20 12.59 2.41 -15.65
CA VAL A 20 11.65 1.51 -14.98
C VAL A 20 10.35 1.57 -15.79
N GLY A 21 10.17 0.63 -16.71
CA GLY A 21 9.27 0.79 -17.86
C GLY A 21 7.77 0.68 -17.61
N TRP A 22 7.31 0.44 -16.37
CA TRP A 22 5.92 0.03 -16.09
C TRP A 22 5.06 1.12 -15.44
N ASN A 23 5.33 2.42 -15.60
CA ASN A 23 4.55 3.49 -14.94
C ASN A 23 4.36 3.23 -13.43
N VAL A 24 5.46 3.20 -12.68
CA VAL A 24 5.41 2.98 -11.23
C VAL A 24 4.55 4.03 -10.55
N GLU A 25 3.66 3.57 -9.68
CA GLU A 25 2.72 4.42 -8.94
C GLU A 25 3.02 4.46 -7.44
N THR A 26 3.36 3.30 -6.88
CA THR A 26 3.67 3.15 -5.47
C THR A 26 5.01 2.49 -5.27
N ILE A 27 5.60 2.74 -4.10
CA ILE A 27 6.91 2.25 -3.71
C ILE A 27 6.86 1.88 -2.22
N PHE A 28 7.25 0.66 -1.91
CA PHE A 28 7.28 0.15 -0.55
C PHE A 28 8.61 -0.54 -0.28
N SER A 29 9.22 -0.25 0.88
CA SER A 29 10.50 -0.83 1.28
C SER A 29 10.28 -1.93 2.31
N TYR A 30 10.88 -3.10 2.09
CA TYR A 30 10.88 -4.18 3.07
C TYR A 30 12.18 -4.98 2.96
N LYS A 31 12.87 -5.13 4.10
CA LYS A 31 14.26 -5.64 4.16
C LYS A 31 15.15 -4.87 3.17
N ASN A 32 15.97 -5.59 2.38
CA ASN A 32 16.85 -5.03 1.36
C ASN A 32 16.18 -4.95 -0.02
N TYR A 33 14.85 -4.85 -0.07
CA TYR A 33 14.09 -4.81 -1.31
C TYR A 33 13.11 -3.65 -1.34
N MET A 34 12.82 -3.23 -2.56
CA MET A 34 11.86 -2.22 -2.91
C MET A 34 10.84 -2.85 -3.85
N TYR A 35 9.57 -2.72 -3.46
CA TYR A 35 8.42 -3.26 -4.16
C TYR A 35 7.67 -2.09 -4.78
N MET A 36 7.55 -2.10 -6.10
CA MET A 36 6.93 -1.02 -6.85
C MET A 36 5.64 -1.51 -7.48
N GLY A 37 4.52 -0.91 -7.07
CA GLY A 37 3.23 -1.13 -7.70
C GLY A 37 3.16 -0.45 -9.05
N THR A 38 2.57 -1.14 -10.02
CA THR A 38 2.40 -0.67 -11.39
C THR A 38 1.04 -1.09 -11.91
N PRO A 39 0.53 -0.42 -12.97
CA PRO A 39 -0.70 -0.80 -13.64
C PRO A 39 -0.79 -2.26 -14.08
N THR A 40 0.33 -2.98 -14.24
CA THR A 40 0.35 -4.35 -14.79
C THR A 40 0.93 -5.40 -13.85
N GLY A 41 1.31 -5.02 -12.63
CA GLY A 41 2.08 -5.91 -11.78
C GLY A 41 2.90 -5.22 -10.71
N MET A 42 3.68 -6.02 -10.01
CA MET A 42 4.65 -5.55 -9.03
C MET A 42 6.07 -5.81 -9.53
N LEU A 43 6.91 -4.78 -9.49
CA LEU A 43 8.34 -4.88 -9.74
C LEU A 43 9.08 -5.03 -8.41
N ILE A 44 10.08 -5.91 -8.36
CA ILE A 44 10.91 -6.10 -7.17
C ILE A 44 12.35 -5.74 -7.51
N TYR A 45 12.90 -4.78 -6.77
CA TYR A 45 14.28 -4.34 -6.88
C TYR A 45 15.04 -4.63 -5.59
N SER A 46 16.27 -5.11 -5.69
CA SER A 46 17.22 -5.13 -4.58
C SER A 46 17.76 -3.73 -4.36
N VAL A 47 17.81 -3.33 -3.09
CA VAL A 47 18.45 -2.11 -2.59
C VAL A 47 19.56 -2.43 -1.59
N GLU A 48 20.11 -3.66 -1.62
CA GLU A 48 21.29 -4.06 -0.82
C GLU A 48 22.47 -3.10 -1.03
N LYS A 49 22.59 -2.55 -2.24
CA LYS A 49 23.37 -1.35 -2.53
C LYS A 49 22.38 -0.20 -2.83
N PRO A 50 22.08 0.68 -1.87
CA PRO A 50 21.02 1.69 -2.04
C PRO A 50 21.23 2.65 -3.21
N LEU A 51 22.50 2.93 -3.57
CA LEU A 51 22.84 3.79 -4.71
C LEU A 51 22.91 3.04 -6.05
N GLU A 52 22.81 1.70 -6.03
CA GLU A 52 22.82 0.83 -7.22
C GLU A 52 21.63 -0.15 -7.19
N PRO A 53 20.37 0.33 -7.17
CA PRO A 53 19.22 -0.56 -7.13
C PRO A 53 19.17 -1.45 -8.39
N LYS A 54 18.91 -2.74 -8.21
CA LYS A 54 18.89 -3.73 -9.30
C LYS A 54 17.57 -4.45 -9.34
N GLN A 55 16.96 -4.54 -10.53
CA GLN A 55 15.77 -5.36 -10.70
C GLN A 55 16.11 -6.83 -10.40
N VAL A 56 15.27 -7.46 -9.58
CA VAL A 56 15.38 -8.86 -9.18
C VAL A 56 14.37 -9.70 -9.96
N SER A 57 13.10 -9.29 -9.94
CA SER A 57 12.02 -9.97 -10.63
C SER A 57 10.83 -9.03 -10.86
N SER A 58 9.76 -9.58 -11.42
CA SER A 58 8.44 -8.98 -11.43
C SER A 58 7.38 -10.08 -11.38
N ILE A 59 6.18 -9.70 -10.94
CA ILE A 59 4.97 -10.53 -11.08
C ILE A 59 3.89 -9.70 -11.74
N GLN A 60 3.23 -10.29 -12.74
CA GLN A 60 2.08 -9.68 -13.37
C GLN A 60 0.82 -10.07 -12.60
N HIS A 61 -0.09 -9.12 -12.43
CA HIS A 61 -1.46 -9.35 -11.97
C HIS A 61 -2.44 -8.70 -12.96
N VAL A 62 -3.73 -8.75 -12.65
CA VAL A 62 -4.76 -8.05 -13.44
C VAL A 62 -4.40 -6.56 -13.49
N PHE A 63 -4.68 -5.89 -14.61
CA PHE A 63 -4.36 -4.47 -14.74
C PHE A 63 -5.02 -3.68 -13.60
N GLY A 64 -4.30 -2.79 -12.93
CA GLY A 64 -4.71 -2.20 -11.67
C GLY A 64 -3.74 -1.13 -11.16
N CYS A 65 -4.28 0.00 -10.70
CA CYS A 65 -3.48 1.06 -10.10
C CYS A 65 -3.51 0.94 -8.58
N ASP A 66 -2.36 0.54 -8.02
CA ASP A 66 -2.35 -0.22 -6.78
C ASP A 66 -1.26 0.24 -5.81
N PRO A 67 -1.59 0.50 -4.54
CA PRO A 67 -0.60 0.44 -3.48
C PRO A 67 -0.15 -0.99 -3.22
N VAL A 68 1.15 -1.12 -2.93
CA VAL A 68 1.77 -2.35 -2.45
C VAL A 68 2.25 -2.08 -1.03
N VAL A 69 1.96 -3.00 -0.11
CA VAL A 69 2.59 -3.04 1.22
C VAL A 69 3.11 -4.44 1.50
N VAL A 70 4.19 -4.56 2.27
CA VAL A 70 4.86 -5.85 2.52
C VAL A 70 5.20 -6.02 4.00
N GLU A 71 4.81 -7.14 4.58
CA GLU A 71 5.19 -7.55 5.94
C GLU A 71 5.35 -9.07 6.01
N ASP A 72 6.30 -9.57 6.80
CA ASP A 72 6.52 -11.01 7.03
C ASP A 72 6.60 -11.86 5.74
N ASP A 73 7.25 -11.31 4.71
CA ASP A 73 7.43 -11.91 3.39
C ASP A 73 6.13 -12.10 2.58
N ILE A 74 5.08 -11.37 2.94
CA ILE A 74 3.80 -11.31 2.22
C ILE A 74 3.57 -9.89 1.71
N ALA A 75 3.33 -9.76 0.41
CA ALA A 75 2.90 -8.52 -0.22
C ALA A 75 1.38 -8.51 -0.38
N TYR A 76 0.78 -7.37 -0.08
CA TYR A 76 -0.63 -7.06 -0.25
C TYR A 76 -0.76 -5.98 -1.32
N VAL A 77 -1.65 -6.21 -2.27
CA VAL A 77 -1.87 -5.32 -3.41
C VAL A 77 -3.36 -5.13 -3.59
N THR A 78 -3.83 -3.89 -3.69
CA THR A 78 -5.26 -3.62 -3.95
C THR A 78 -5.46 -3.10 -5.35
N ILE A 79 -6.32 -3.78 -6.13
CA ILE A 79 -6.81 -3.34 -7.43
C ILE A 79 -8.15 -2.66 -7.29
N HIS A 80 -8.32 -1.52 -7.94
CA HIS A 80 -9.58 -0.78 -7.90
C HIS A 80 -10.05 -0.29 -9.26
N SER A 81 -11.31 -0.54 -9.59
CA SER A 81 -11.95 -0.10 -10.82
C SER A 81 -12.33 1.39 -10.80
N GLY A 82 -12.72 1.92 -11.96
CA GLY A 82 -13.29 3.27 -12.10
C GLY A 82 -12.27 4.41 -12.08
N ASN A 83 -10.99 4.12 -12.34
CA ASN A 83 -9.93 5.10 -12.51
C ASN A 83 -9.41 5.13 -13.97
N ASN A 84 -8.42 5.97 -14.23
CA ASN A 84 -7.81 6.14 -15.57
C ASN A 84 -7.04 4.91 -16.06
N CYS A 85 -6.96 3.86 -15.25
CA CYS A 85 -6.23 2.64 -15.55
C CYS A 85 -7.15 1.63 -16.28
N GLY A 86 -8.48 1.79 -16.21
CA GLY A 86 -9.39 1.09 -17.12
C GLY A 86 -9.70 -0.36 -16.77
N GLN A 87 -9.36 -0.81 -15.56
CA GLN A 87 -9.79 -2.08 -15.01
C GLN A 87 -11.22 -2.06 -14.46
N ASN A 88 -11.83 -3.24 -14.45
CA ASN A 88 -13.22 -3.47 -14.06
C ASN A 88 -13.37 -4.42 -12.84
N THR A 89 -12.28 -4.69 -12.13
CA THR A 89 -12.27 -5.54 -10.92
C THR A 89 -11.85 -4.72 -9.70
N ASN A 90 -12.28 -5.18 -8.53
CA ASN A 90 -11.91 -4.62 -7.24
C ASN A 90 -11.41 -5.80 -6.38
N GLU A 91 -10.11 -5.83 -6.06
CA GLU A 91 -9.48 -7.01 -5.47
C GLU A 91 -8.43 -6.64 -4.43
N LEU A 92 -8.25 -7.53 -3.43
CA LEU A 92 -7.08 -7.59 -2.58
C LEU A 92 -6.30 -8.86 -2.95
N ILE A 93 -5.13 -8.67 -3.56
CA ILE A 93 -4.23 -9.74 -3.98
C ILE A 93 -3.15 -9.94 -2.92
N ILE A 94 -2.89 -11.20 -2.58
CA ILE A 94 -1.87 -11.61 -1.64
C ILE A 94 -0.79 -12.40 -2.37
N ILE A 95 0.46 -12.01 -2.18
CA ILE A 95 1.61 -12.54 -2.89
C ILE A 95 2.68 -12.96 -1.88
N ASP A 96 3.14 -14.20 -1.95
CA ASP A 96 4.35 -14.67 -1.27
C ASP A 96 5.58 -14.06 -1.96
N VAL A 97 6.38 -13.33 -1.19
CA VAL A 97 7.63 -12.69 -1.63
C VAL A 97 8.84 -13.18 -0.83
N LYS A 98 8.74 -14.34 -0.17
CA LYS A 98 9.82 -14.96 0.60
C LYS A 98 11.05 -15.26 -0.25
N ASP A 99 10.85 -15.65 -1.50
CA ASP A 99 11.88 -15.62 -2.54
C ASP A 99 11.57 -14.43 -3.48
N PRO A 100 12.25 -13.28 -3.31
CA PRO A 100 12.04 -12.10 -4.15
C PRO A 100 12.36 -12.34 -5.64
N ALA A 101 13.08 -13.41 -6.00
CA ALA A 101 13.31 -13.78 -7.39
C ALA A 101 12.14 -14.59 -7.99
N LYS A 102 11.25 -15.14 -7.15
CA LYS A 102 10.12 -15.99 -7.54
C LYS A 102 8.86 -15.65 -6.73
N PRO A 103 8.36 -14.40 -6.80
CA PRO A 103 7.11 -14.04 -6.15
C PRO A 103 5.96 -14.92 -6.67
N LYS A 104 5.03 -15.26 -5.79
CA LYS A 104 3.90 -16.13 -6.11
C LYS A 104 2.60 -15.60 -5.52
N GLN A 105 1.62 -15.32 -6.38
CA GLN A 105 0.27 -15.05 -5.92
C GLN A 105 -0.30 -16.26 -5.16
N LEU A 106 -0.81 -16.01 -3.96
CA LEU A 106 -1.40 -17.01 -3.09
C LEU A 106 -2.92 -17.04 -3.23
N VAL A 107 -3.56 -15.87 -3.18
CA VAL A 107 -5.02 -15.70 -3.22
C VAL A 107 -5.38 -14.29 -3.69
N SER A 108 -6.58 -14.14 -4.25
CA SER A 108 -7.21 -12.84 -4.48
C SER A 108 -8.59 -12.84 -3.84
N TYR A 109 -8.95 -11.76 -3.15
CA TYR A 109 -10.26 -11.55 -2.56
C TYR A 109 -10.99 -10.42 -3.27
N GLY A 110 -12.28 -10.61 -3.53
CA GLY A 110 -13.13 -9.53 -4.04
C GLY A 110 -13.32 -8.44 -2.99
N MET A 111 -13.22 -7.19 -3.41
CA MET A 111 -13.40 -5.97 -2.62
C MET A 111 -14.49 -5.11 -3.26
N THR A 112 -14.92 -4.01 -2.61
CA THR A 112 -15.92 -3.12 -3.22
C THR A 112 -15.28 -2.03 -4.08
N LYS A 113 -14.34 -1.28 -3.51
CA LYS A 113 -13.67 -0.10 -4.05
C LYS A 113 -12.39 0.20 -3.22
N PRO A 114 -11.43 -0.73 -3.14
CA PRO A 114 -10.25 -0.56 -2.31
C PRO A 114 -9.37 0.57 -2.87
N LYS A 115 -8.70 1.37 -2.03
CA LYS A 115 -7.86 2.48 -2.48
C LYS A 115 -6.56 2.54 -1.70
N GLY A 116 -6.62 3.10 -0.49
CA GLY A 116 -5.52 3.15 0.46
C GLY A 116 -5.25 1.78 1.09
N LEU A 117 -3.97 1.51 1.33
CA LEU A 117 -3.51 0.24 1.88
C LEU A 117 -2.34 0.48 2.83
N GLY A 118 -2.45 -0.04 4.05
CA GLY A 118 -1.42 0.05 5.07
C GLY A 118 -1.34 -1.25 5.86
N ILE A 119 -0.15 -1.60 6.36
CA ILE A 119 0.02 -2.75 7.25
C ILE A 119 0.96 -2.39 8.39
N ASP A 120 0.63 -2.85 9.60
CA ASP A 120 1.48 -2.74 10.77
C ASP A 120 1.20 -3.88 11.75
N HIS A 121 2.23 -4.65 12.10
CA HIS A 121 2.17 -5.78 13.04
C HIS A 121 0.99 -6.74 12.77
N LYS A 122 0.83 -7.16 11.51
CA LYS A 122 -0.24 -8.03 11.00
C LYS A 122 -1.63 -7.42 11.08
N THR A 123 -1.73 -6.11 11.22
CA THR A 123 -3.00 -5.37 11.11
C THR A 123 -3.03 -4.72 9.75
N LEU A 124 -3.91 -5.19 8.87
CA LEU A 124 -4.08 -4.67 7.51
C LEU A 124 -5.21 -3.65 7.50
N PHE A 125 -4.91 -2.43 7.04
CA PHE A 125 -5.85 -1.33 6.89
C PHE A 125 -6.13 -1.14 5.41
N VAL A 126 -7.40 -1.13 5.04
CA VAL A 126 -7.84 -0.94 3.65
C VAL A 126 -8.90 0.15 3.60
N CYS A 127 -8.67 1.18 2.80
CA CYS A 127 -9.73 2.12 2.44
C CYS A 127 -10.64 1.44 1.42
N ASP A 128 -11.80 0.98 1.83
CA ASP A 128 -12.79 0.30 0.97
C ASP A 128 -14.19 0.60 1.50
N GLU A 129 -14.91 1.53 0.85
CA GLU A 129 -16.19 2.11 1.33
C GLU A 129 -16.11 2.68 2.77
N GLY A 130 -14.99 3.32 3.09
CA GLY A 130 -14.63 3.69 4.45
C GLY A 130 -13.29 3.07 4.81
N LEU A 131 -13.16 2.63 6.05
CA LEU A 131 -12.01 1.91 6.57
C LEU A 131 -12.43 0.50 6.98
N LYS A 132 -11.79 -0.50 6.40
CA LYS A 132 -11.86 -1.91 6.84
C LYS A 132 -10.51 -2.29 7.43
N VAL A 133 -10.53 -2.95 8.59
CA VAL A 133 -9.32 -3.39 9.29
C VAL A 133 -9.36 -4.90 9.48
N TYR A 134 -8.28 -5.59 9.14
CA TYR A 134 -8.20 -7.04 9.19
C TYR A 134 -7.00 -7.52 9.99
N ASN A 135 -7.15 -8.69 10.62
CA ASN A 135 -6.01 -9.45 11.14
C ASN A 135 -5.39 -10.28 10.01
N ALA A 136 -4.18 -9.92 9.61
CA ALA A 136 -3.40 -10.52 8.55
C ALA A 136 -2.48 -11.67 9.01
N ALA A 137 -2.61 -12.14 10.25
CA ALA A 137 -1.76 -13.21 10.78
C ALA A 137 -1.84 -14.53 9.98
N ASN A 138 -2.98 -14.79 9.34
CA ASN A 138 -3.08 -15.80 8.30
C ASN A 138 -3.62 -15.14 7.02
N PRO A 139 -2.75 -14.88 6.02
CA PRO A 139 -3.15 -14.16 4.81
C PRO A 139 -4.23 -14.90 4.01
N LEU A 140 -4.28 -16.24 4.08
CA LEU A 140 -5.27 -17.05 3.35
C LEU A 140 -6.67 -17.04 3.96
N THR A 141 -6.87 -16.38 5.10
CA THR A 141 -8.17 -16.28 5.78
C THR A 141 -8.55 -14.84 6.15
N ILE A 142 -7.93 -13.82 5.56
CA ILE A 142 -8.11 -12.41 5.95
C ILE A 142 -9.58 -11.97 5.97
N MET A 143 -10.35 -12.36 4.95
CA MET A 143 -11.77 -11.96 4.84
C MET A 143 -12.66 -12.49 5.98
N ALA A 144 -12.22 -13.51 6.70
CA ALA A 144 -12.93 -14.04 7.87
C ALA A 144 -12.49 -13.39 9.20
N ASN A 145 -11.49 -12.50 9.17
CA ASN A 145 -10.86 -11.91 10.35
C ASN A 145 -10.89 -10.38 10.30
N GLU A 146 -12.07 -9.81 10.03
CA GLU A 146 -12.29 -8.37 10.15
C GLU A 146 -12.29 -7.96 11.63
N LEU A 147 -11.46 -6.98 11.97
CA LEU A 147 -11.28 -6.44 13.31
C LEU A 147 -12.18 -5.23 13.55
N ALA A 148 -12.30 -4.36 12.54
CA ALA A 148 -13.11 -3.15 12.63
C ALA A 148 -13.56 -2.69 11.24
N ARG A 149 -14.65 -1.94 11.23
CA ARG A 149 -15.15 -1.21 10.06
C ARG A 149 -15.67 0.16 10.47
N HIS A 150 -15.25 1.19 9.76
CA HIS A 150 -15.74 2.56 9.91
C HIS A 150 -16.24 3.04 8.55
N GLU A 151 -17.54 3.33 8.47
CA GLU A 151 -18.22 3.75 7.24
C GLU A 151 -18.59 5.24 7.30
N GLY A 152 -19.08 5.79 6.19
CA GLY A 152 -19.57 7.17 6.12
C GLY A 152 -18.55 8.20 5.64
N MET A 153 -17.35 7.76 5.27
CA MET A 153 -16.32 8.56 4.60
C MET A 153 -15.69 7.77 3.45
N GLU A 154 -15.19 8.46 2.43
CA GLU A 154 -14.41 7.84 1.35
C GLU A 154 -12.92 8.05 1.63
N GLY A 155 -12.21 6.99 2.00
CA GLY A 155 -10.75 7.02 2.17
C GLY A 155 -10.01 6.94 0.84
N TYR A 156 -8.89 7.64 0.76
CA TYR A 156 -7.95 7.58 -0.37
C TYR A 156 -6.65 6.90 0.00
N ASP A 157 -6.16 7.13 1.22
CA ASP A 157 -4.88 6.59 1.67
C ASP A 157 -4.90 6.37 3.19
N VAL A 158 -4.06 5.46 3.68
CA VAL A 158 -3.90 5.12 5.10
C VAL A 158 -2.43 4.95 5.45
N ILE A 159 -2.04 5.56 6.56
CA ILE A 159 -0.67 5.52 7.07
C ILE A 159 -0.73 5.07 8.54
N PRO A 160 -0.47 3.78 8.85
CA PRO A 160 -0.29 3.34 10.22
C PRO A 160 1.09 3.76 10.75
N LEU A 161 1.14 4.42 11.90
CA LEU A 161 2.38 4.82 12.54
C LEU A 161 2.21 4.89 14.07
N ASN A 162 3.03 4.14 14.81
CA ASN A 162 3.08 4.19 16.27
C ASN A 162 1.71 4.04 16.96
N ASN A 163 0.91 3.06 16.52
CA ASN A 163 -0.46 2.82 17.02
C ASN A 163 -1.49 3.91 16.67
N VAL A 164 -1.14 4.86 15.79
CA VAL A 164 -2.05 5.85 15.24
C VAL A 164 -2.20 5.61 13.75
N LEU A 165 -3.43 5.32 13.30
CA LEU A 165 -3.75 5.23 11.89
C LEU A 165 -4.20 6.60 11.41
N MET A 166 -3.53 7.14 10.40
CA MET A 166 -3.97 8.34 9.70
C MET A 166 -4.64 7.92 8.39
N MET A 167 -5.94 8.18 8.27
CA MET A 167 -6.71 7.94 7.05
C MET A 167 -7.01 9.27 6.38
N ILE A 168 -6.56 9.42 5.14
CA ILE A 168 -6.83 10.59 4.31
C ILE A 168 -8.16 10.35 3.58
N ALA A 169 -9.10 11.28 3.75
CA ALA A 169 -10.42 11.29 3.13
C ALA A 169 -10.70 12.64 2.47
N GLU A 170 -11.84 12.77 1.80
CA GLU A 170 -12.21 13.99 1.05
C GLU A 170 -12.35 15.23 1.94
N ASP A 171 -12.85 15.05 3.14
CA ASP A 171 -13.17 16.11 4.10
C ASP A 171 -12.07 16.34 5.13
N GLY A 172 -11.03 15.50 5.17
CA GLY A 172 -9.89 15.70 6.06
C GLY A 172 -9.10 14.45 6.37
N ILE A 173 -8.36 14.51 7.47
CA ILE A 173 -7.56 13.40 7.99
C ILE A 173 -8.22 12.87 9.25
N TYR A 174 -8.71 11.64 9.17
CA TYR A 174 -9.19 10.88 10.32
C TYR A 174 -8.03 10.18 11.01
N GLN A 175 -8.00 10.23 12.34
CA GLN A 175 -7.00 9.54 13.14
C GLN A 175 -7.68 8.52 14.04
N TYR A 176 -7.14 7.30 14.10
CA TYR A 176 -7.63 6.21 14.94
C TYR A 176 -6.50 5.65 15.81
N ASP A 177 -6.82 5.31 17.05
CA ASP A 177 -5.95 4.55 17.95
C ASP A 177 -6.18 3.08 17.68
N TYR A 178 -5.11 2.36 17.31
CA TYR A 178 -5.13 0.92 17.12
C TYR A 178 -4.20 0.17 18.09
N SER A 179 -3.79 0.81 19.20
CA SER A 179 -2.95 0.17 20.24
C SER A 179 -3.61 -1.06 20.85
N ASP A 180 -4.95 -1.09 20.87
CA ASP A 180 -5.75 -2.28 21.13
C ASP A 180 -6.53 -2.64 19.85
N ILE A 181 -6.04 -3.64 19.11
CA ILE A 181 -6.65 -4.07 17.85
C ILE A 181 -8.07 -4.66 18.01
N GLN A 182 -8.48 -5.01 19.24
CA GLN A 182 -9.86 -5.44 19.53
C GLN A 182 -10.78 -4.24 19.80
N ASN A 183 -10.23 -3.03 19.92
CA ASN A 183 -10.95 -1.82 20.25
C ASN A 183 -10.34 -0.60 19.54
N ILE A 184 -10.35 -0.64 18.21
CA ILE A 184 -9.92 0.48 17.37
C ILE A 184 -10.93 1.61 17.51
N LYS A 185 -10.45 2.81 17.86
CA LYS A 185 -11.32 3.95 18.18
C LYS A 185 -10.85 5.23 17.52
N PRO A 186 -11.76 6.16 17.15
CA PRO A 186 -11.37 7.48 16.70
C PRO A 186 -10.57 8.23 17.77
N LEU A 187 -9.53 8.94 17.34
CA LEU A 187 -8.73 9.85 18.16
C LEU A 187 -9.08 11.30 17.88
N SER A 188 -9.04 11.68 16.61
CA SER A 188 -9.20 13.07 16.16
C SER A 188 -9.55 13.11 14.68
N PHE A 189 -10.05 14.25 14.25
CA PHE A 189 -10.31 14.57 12.86
C PHE A 189 -9.72 15.96 12.58
N LEU A 190 -8.90 16.04 11.54
CA LEU A 190 -8.32 17.28 11.04
C LEU A 190 -9.06 17.66 9.76
N PRO A 191 -10.07 18.55 9.82
CA PRO A 191 -10.83 18.92 8.63
C PRO A 191 -9.93 19.65 7.64
N VAL A 192 -10.04 19.29 6.37
CA VAL A 192 -9.51 20.09 5.27
C VAL A 192 -10.64 20.98 4.79
N ALA A 193 -10.49 22.30 4.92
CA ALA A 193 -11.49 23.24 4.48
C ALA A 193 -11.64 23.14 2.96
N ASN A 194 -12.81 22.70 2.50
CA ASN A 194 -13.24 22.98 1.13
C ASN A 194 -13.61 24.46 1.08
N ASP A 195 -12.62 25.32 0.90
CA ASP A 195 -12.85 26.64 0.30
C ASP A 195 -13.29 26.37 -1.14
N SER A 196 -14.58 26.07 -1.29
CA SER A 196 -15.22 26.14 -2.59
C SER A 196 -15.10 27.59 -3.02
N ILE A 197 -14.11 27.88 -3.87
CA ILE A 197 -14.09 29.09 -4.69
C ILE A 197 -15.40 29.03 -5.48
N LYS A 198 -16.40 29.79 -5.01
CA LYS A 198 -17.62 30.09 -5.75
C LYS A 198 -17.31 31.02 -6.90
#